data_AF-A0A7W0J7Z8-F1
#
_entry.id   AF-A0A7W0J7Z8-F1
#
_cell.length_a   1.000
_cell.length_b   1.000
_cell.length_c   1.000
_cell.angle_alpha   90.00
_cell.angle_beta   90.00
_cell.angle_gamma   90.00
#
_symmetry.space_group_name_H-M   'P 1'
#
loop_
_entity.id
_entity.type
_entity.pdbx_description
1 polymer ?
#
loop_
_entity_poly.entity_id
_entity_poly.type
_entity_poly.pdbx_seq_one_letter_code
_entity_poly.pdbx_strand_id
1 'polypeptide(L)' 'MRHWVLRLEDQREDVIQLVGESVYRIWRLYMSFCALGLKSGQTNINQHLVAKPVIGRVNLPMSRAYPYK' A
#
# COMPACT_ATOMS: atom_id res chain seq x y z
N MET A 1 1.32 5.83 0.26
CA MET A 1 2.48 6.08 1.16
C MET A 1 2.83 7.55 1.36
N ARG A 2 3.07 8.37 0.32
CA ARG A 2 3.42 9.80 0.54
C ARG A 2 2.41 10.56 1.40
N HIS A 3 1.10 10.36 1.15
CA HIS A 3 0.05 10.96 1.97
C HIS A 3 0.08 10.52 3.45
N TRP A 4 0.51 9.29 3.73
CA TRP A 4 0.61 8.78 5.11
C TRP A 4 1.82 9.38 5.83
N VAL A 5 2.96 9.52 5.14
CA VAL A 5 4.14 10.21 5.69
C VAL A 5 3.79 11.67 5.99
N LEU A 6 3.18 12.39 5.05
CA LEU A 6 2.78 13.78 5.24
C LEU A 6 1.85 13.95 6.44
N ARG A 7 0.84 13.07 6.57
CA ARG A 7 -0.09 13.13 7.70
C ARG A 7 0.57 12.80 9.03
N LEU A 8 1.54 11.88 9.05
CA LEU A 8 2.30 11.58 10.27
C LEU A 8 3.13 12.78 10.71
N GLU A 9 3.78 13.47 9.76
CA GLU A 9 4.62 14.63 10.04
C GLU A 9 3.80 15.86 10.46
N ASP A 10 2.63 16.06 9.85
CA ASP A 10 1.69 17.15 10.18
C ASP A 10 1.08 17.00 11.59
N GLN A 11 1.06 15.79 12.13
CA GLN A 11 0.53 15.47 13.46
C GLN A 11 1.64 15.05 14.42
N ARG A 12 2.87 15.52 14.20
CA ARG A 12 4.06 15.06 14.92
C ARG A 12 3.92 15.18 16.43
N GLU A 13 3.51 16.34 16.94
CA GLU A 13 3.46 16.61 18.37
C GLU A 13 2.49 15.65 19.08
N ASP A 14 1.28 15.49 18.55
CA ASP A 14 0.26 14.59 19.09
C ASP A 14 0.69 13.13 19.04
N VAL A 15 1.34 12.72 17.95
CA VAL A 15 1.87 11.36 17.82
C VAL A 15 3.01 11.12 18.80
N ILE A 16 3.94 12.06 18.96
CA ILE A 16 5.03 11.94 19.94
C ILE A 16 4.48 11.86 21.37
N GLN A 17 3.43 12.62 21.71
CA GLN A 17 2.78 12.51 23.02
C GLN A 17 2.16 11.12 23.22
N LEU A 18 1.59 10.53 22.17
CA LEU A 18 0.93 9.23 22.25
C LEU A 18 1.90 8.05 22.33
N VAL A 19 2.97 8.06 21.54
CA VAL A 19 3.85 6.87 21.38
C VAL A 19 5.30 7.11 21.77
N GLY A 20 5.68 8.34 22.08
CA GLY A 20 7.05 8.74 22.34
C GLY A 20 7.87 9.00 21.07
N GLU A 21 8.95 9.76 21.24
CA GLU A 21 9.79 10.22 20.12
C GLU A 21 10.51 9.07 19.39
N SER A 22 10.97 8.05 20.12
CA SER A 22 11.66 6.90 19.54
C SER A 22 10.77 6.16 18.53
N VAL A 23 9.53 5.87 18.93
CA VAL A 23 8.55 5.16 18.09
C VAL A 23 8.14 6.02 16.89
N TYR A 24 7.90 7.32 17.09
CA TYR A 24 7.64 8.26 15.99
C TYR A 24 8.76 8.23 14.93
N ARG A 25 10.03 8.31 15.35
CA ARG A 25 11.17 8.32 14.43
C ARG A 25 11.30 7.02 13.64
N ILE A 26 11.06 5.87 14.29
CA ILE A 26 11.06 4.56 13.62
C ILE A 26 9.98 4.50 12.54
N TRP A 27 8.75 4.89 12.87
CA TRP A 27 7.64 4.89 11.91
C TRP A 27 7.86 5.85 10.74
N ARG A 28 8.38 7.05 11.03
CA ARG A 28 8.73 8.03 9.99
C ARG A 28 9.78 7.46 9.03
N LEU A 29 10.84 6.82 9.55
CA LEU A 29 11.87 6.19 8.73
C LEU A 29 11.31 5.05 7.88
N TYR A 30 10.56 4.13 8.51
CA TYR A 30 9.93 3.00 7.85
C TYR A 30 9.06 3.44 6.67
N MET A 31 8.12 4.37 6.91
CA MET A 31 7.20 4.82 5.87
C MET A 31 7.91 5.61 4.76
N SER A 32 8.96 6.36 5.09
CA SER A 32 9.78 7.06 4.10
C SER A 32 10.49 6.08 3.17
N PHE A 33 11.04 4.99 3.74
CA PHE A 33 11.69 3.94 2.96
C PHE A 33 10.68 3.20 2.07
N CYS A 34 9.49 2.84 2.60
CA CYS A 34 8.41 2.26 1.80
C CYS A 34 7.97 3.18 0.66
N ALA A 35 7.85 4.48 0.90
CA ALA A 35 7.50 5.46 -0.12
C ALA A 35 8.56 5.54 -1.23
N LEU A 36 9.84 5.45 -0.87
CA LEU A 36 10.95 5.41 -1.81
C LEU A 36 10.94 4.13 -2.65
N GLY A 37 10.85 2.95 -2.02
CA GLY A 37 10.83 1.65 -2.71
C GLY A 37 9.68 1.54 -3.71
N LEU A 38 8.50 2.04 -3.36
CA LEU A 38 7.36 2.12 -4.29
C LEU A 38 7.59 3.14 -5.41
N LYS A 39 8.25 4.28 -5.13
CA LYS A 39 8.54 5.31 -6.15
C LYS A 39 9.59 4.84 -7.16
N SER A 40 10.62 4.12 -6.70
CA SER A 40 11.71 3.63 -7.54
C SER A 40 11.38 2.32 -8.26
N GLY A 41 10.24 1.70 -7.96
CA GLY A 41 9.85 0.40 -8.50
C GLY A 41 10.61 -0.79 -7.89
N GLN A 42 11.44 -0.56 -6.87
CA GLN A 42 12.10 -1.64 -6.10
C GLN A 42 11.08 -2.48 -5.30
N THR A 43 9.93 -1.89 -4.97
CA THR A 43 8.80 -2.57 -4.36
C THR A 43 7.56 -2.34 -5.20
N ASN A 44 6.81 -3.40 -5.48
CA ASN A 44 5.58 -3.34 -6.27
C ASN A 44 4.44 -4.05 -5.55
N ILE A 45 3.21 -3.58 -5.79
CA ILE A 45 1.99 -4.24 -5.34
C ILE A 45 1.29 -4.78 -6.58
N ASN A 46 1.15 -6.09 -6.66
CA ASN A 46 0.56 -6.77 -7.82
C ASN A 46 -0.77 -7.39 -7.42
N GLN A 47 -1.80 -7.16 -8.23
CA GLN A 47 -3.09 -7.81 -8.08
C GLN A 47 -3.20 -8.94 -9.11
N HIS A 48 -3.27 -10.17 -8.64
CA HIS A 48 -3.44 -11.35 -9.49
C HIS A 48 -4.88 -11.85 -9.42
N LEU A 49 -5.52 -11.99 -10.57
CA LEU A 49 -6.81 -12.67 -10.70
C LEU A 49 -6.56 -14.07 -11.25
N VAL A 50 -6.86 -15.09 -10.46
CA VAL A 50 -6.61 -16.49 -10.80
C VAL A 50 -7.90 -17.30 -10.62
N ALA A 51 -8.18 -18.21 -11.54
CA ALA A 51 -9.32 -19.12 -11.48
C ALA A 51 -8.88 -20.55 -11.81
N LYS A 52 -9.37 -21.52 -11.03
CA LYS A 52 -9.17 -22.94 -11.34
C LYS A 52 -10.20 -23.38 -12.39
N PRO A 53 -9.77 -23.95 -13.53
CA PRO A 53 -10.71 -24.39 -14.56
C PRO A 53 -11.51 -25.63 -14.12
N VAL A 54 -12.77 -25.69 -14.55
CA VAL A 54 -13.63 -26.88 -14.44
C VAL A 54 -14.04 -27.28 -15.85
N ILE A 55 -13.66 -28.50 -16.28
CA ILE A 55 -13.88 -28.99 -17.65
C ILE A 55 -13.36 -27.98 -18.69
N GLY A 56 -12.14 -27.45 -18.48
CA GLY A 56 -11.50 -26.49 -19.37
C GLY A 56 -12.13 -25.09 -19.41
N ARG A 57 -13.12 -24.79 -18.56
CA ARG A 57 -13.81 -23.49 -18.52
C ARG A 57 -13.56 -22.76 -17.21
N VAL A 58 -13.51 -21.44 -17.27
CA VAL A 58 -13.51 -20.54 -16.12
C VAL A 58 -14.70 -19.58 -16.22
N ASN A 59 -15.39 -19.35 -15.11
CA ASN A 59 -16.53 -18.43 -15.08
C ASN A 59 -16.06 -16.98 -14.87
N LEU A 60 -15.37 -16.45 -15.86
CA LEU A 60 -14.93 -15.06 -15.91
C LEU A 60 -15.50 -14.40 -17.16
N PRO A 61 -15.97 -13.15 -17.08
CA PRO A 61 -16.39 -12.41 -18.27
C PRO A 61 -15.24 -12.31 -19.28
N MET A 62 -15.58 -12.40 -20.57
CA MET A 62 -14.60 -12.30 -21.67
C MET A 62 -13.98 -10.90 -21.79
N SER A 63 -14.54 -9.89 -21.11
CA SER A 63 -14.01 -8.53 -21.09
C SER A 63 -13.63 -8.10 -19.68
N ARG A 64 -12.69 -7.16 -19.58
CA ARG A 64 -12.31 -6.50 -18.33
C ARG A 64 -13.19 -5.28 -18.01
N ALA A 65 -14.39 -5.15 -18.59
CA ALA A 65 -15.26 -4.01 -18.33
C ALA A 65 -16.01 -4.11 -16.99
N TYR A 66 -16.24 -5.32 -16.48
CA TYR A 66 -16.98 -5.52 -15.22
C TYR A 66 -16.32 -5.01 -13.92
N PRO A 67 -14.97 -4.91 -13.76
CA PRO A 67 -14.36 -4.41 -12.53
C PRO A 67 -14.30 -2.88 -12.42
N TYR A 68 -14.55 -2.12 -13.50
CA TYR A 68 -14.49 -0.66 -13.46
C TYR A 68 -15.91 -0.10 -13.29
N LYS A 69 -16.13 0.67 -12.22
CA LYS A 69 -17.34 1.48 -12.02
C LYS A 69 -17.15 2.86 -12.62
#